data_AF-A0A1F7UMG3-F1
#
_entry.id   AF-A0A1F7UMG3-F1
#
_cell.length_a   1.000
_cell.length_b   1.000
_cell.length_c   1.000
_cell.angle_alpha   90.00
_cell.angle_beta   90.00
_cell.angle_gamma   90.00
#
_symmetry.space_group_name_H-M   'P 1'
#
loop_
_entity.id
_entity.type
_entity.pdbx_description
1 polymer ?
#
loop_
_entity_poly.entity_id
_entity_poly.type
_entity_poly.pdbx_seq_one_letter_code
_entity_poly.pdbx_strand_id
1 'polypeptide(L)'
;MLPRPHRLRHEKDFARLSVKGRPMYGPFCILRAWKSGSVPSKIGFVASGKIFKSAVSRNRARRRLREAFRPLLETVPDGYDMTFVAKPEVLKADFIEIRATLVHLIEKLPVELARPWKRLPKPPRSRKGEIGYAKQLGVPRPPPKPAQSKAEGPP
;
A
#
# COMPACT_ATOMS: atom_id res chain seq x y z
N MET A 1 11.11 13.38 -11.43
CA MET A 1 10.53 13.55 -10.08
C MET A 1 9.03 13.81 -10.18
N LEU A 2 8.19 13.30 -9.27
CA LEU A 2 6.74 13.59 -9.26
C LEU A 2 6.46 15.05 -8.87
N PRO A 3 5.41 15.72 -9.36
CA PRO A 3 5.05 17.07 -8.92
C PRO A 3 4.76 17.13 -7.42
N ARG A 4 5.03 18.27 -6.79
CA ARG A 4 4.90 18.46 -5.33
C ARG A 4 3.51 18.08 -4.75
N PRO A 5 2.37 18.38 -5.41
CA PRO A 5 1.03 18.06 -4.91
C PRO A 5 0.74 16.56 -4.83
N HIS A 6 1.28 15.78 -5.78
CA HIS A 6 1.07 14.33 -5.86
C HIS A 6 1.97 13.51 -4.94
N ARG A 7 2.77 14.15 -4.06
CA ARG A 7 3.69 13.42 -3.17
C ARG A 7 3.05 13.20 -1.81
N LEU A 8 2.96 11.94 -1.41
CA LEU A 8 2.68 11.59 -0.02
C LEU A 8 3.93 11.91 0.83
N ARG A 9 3.80 12.82 1.81
CA ARG A 9 4.93 13.31 2.62
C ARG A 9 4.81 12.98 4.09
N HIS A 10 3.60 13.01 4.63
CA HIS A 10 3.42 12.86 6.07
C HIS A 10 3.43 11.39 6.46
N GLU A 11 4.23 11.09 7.47
CA GLU A 11 4.36 9.77 8.07
C GLU A 11 3.00 9.20 8.51
N LYS A 12 2.11 10.07 9.00
CA LYS A 12 0.72 9.74 9.36
C LYS A 12 -0.08 9.17 8.17
N ASP A 13 0.15 9.68 6.95
CA ASP A 13 -0.53 9.19 5.75
C ASP A 13 -0.03 7.78 5.36
N PHE A 14 1.28 7.55 5.45
CA PHE A 14 1.86 6.22 5.22
C PHE A 14 1.35 5.21 6.25
N ALA A 15 1.26 5.60 7.51
CA ALA A 15 0.72 4.77 8.58
C ALA A 15 -0.77 4.43 8.34
N ARG A 16 -1.58 5.43 7.97
CA ARG A 16 -2.98 5.23 7.60
C ARG A 16 -3.12 4.22 6.48
N LEU A 17 -2.34 4.35 5.41
CA LEU A 17 -2.37 3.41 4.28
C LEU A 17 -1.90 2.00 4.62
N SER A 18 -0.98 1.86 5.58
CA SER A 18 -0.55 0.55 6.05
C SER A 18 -1.67 -0.20 6.79
N VAL A 19 -2.55 0.52 7.48
CA VAL A 19 -3.65 -0.07 8.27
C VAL A 19 -4.97 -0.14 7.48
N LYS A 20 -5.41 0.99 6.93
CA LYS A 20 -6.69 1.15 6.25
C LYS A 20 -6.60 0.94 4.73
N GLY A 21 -5.41 1.09 4.16
CA GLY A 21 -5.23 0.97 2.71
C GLY A 21 -5.48 -0.44 2.22
N ARG A 22 -6.31 -0.57 1.19
CA ARG A 22 -6.65 -1.84 0.56
C ARG A 22 -5.47 -2.33 -0.26
N PRO A 23 -4.91 -3.52 0.03
CA PRO A 23 -3.74 -4.02 -0.67
C PRO A 23 -4.15 -4.66 -2.01
N MET A 24 -3.42 -4.33 -3.06
CA MET A 24 -3.45 -4.95 -4.37
C MET A 24 -2.05 -5.44 -4.70
N TYR A 25 -1.93 -6.72 -5.03
CA TYR A 25 -0.65 -7.38 -5.18
C TYR A 25 -0.25 -7.46 -6.65
N GLY A 26 0.92 -6.91 -6.97
CA GLY A 26 1.60 -7.13 -8.24
C GLY A 26 2.88 -7.96 -8.06
N PRO A 27 3.49 -8.41 -9.16
CA PRO A 27 4.77 -9.13 -9.14
C PRO A 27 5.91 -8.28 -8.57
N PHE A 28 5.96 -6.98 -8.92
CA PHE A 28 7.09 -6.10 -8.55
C PHE A 28 6.81 -5.14 -7.40
N CYS A 29 5.54 -4.91 -7.08
CA CYS A 29 5.13 -4.03 -6.01
C CYS A 29 3.77 -4.42 -5.42
N ILE A 30 3.48 -3.89 -4.24
CA ILE A 30 2.16 -3.95 -3.62
C ILE A 30 1.62 -2.54 -3.58
N LEU A 31 0.48 -2.30 -4.23
CA LEU A 31 -0.25 -1.04 -4.13
C LEU A 31 -1.16 -1.10 -2.91
N ARG A 32 -1.07 -0.11 -2.02
CA ARG A 32 -2.05 0.13 -0.97
C ARG A 32 -2.73 1.45 -1.23
N ALA A 33 -4.05 1.42 -1.38
CA ALA A 33 -4.82 2.59 -1.69
C ALA A 33 -5.95 2.84 -0.70
N TRP A 34 -6.27 4.11 -0.46
CA TRP A 34 -7.34 4.56 0.39
C TRP A 34 -8.03 5.76 -0.25
N LYS A 35 -9.37 5.78 -0.24
CA LYS A 35 -10.13 6.93 -0.69
C LYS A 35 -10.06 8.01 0.40
N SER A 36 -9.16 8.98 0.22
CA SER A 36 -8.89 10.05 1.19
C SER A 36 -9.68 11.32 0.89
N GLY A 37 -10.14 11.50 -0.35
CA GLY A 37 -10.67 12.78 -0.83
C GLY A 37 -9.59 13.82 -1.14
N SER A 38 -8.30 13.46 -1.14
CA SER A 38 -7.22 14.38 -1.51
C SER A 38 -7.27 14.71 -3.00
N VAL A 39 -7.25 16.01 -3.34
CA VAL A 39 -7.16 16.50 -4.72
C VAL A 39 -5.90 17.36 -4.85
N PRO A 40 -4.89 16.97 -5.66
CA PRO A 40 -4.85 15.73 -6.43
C PRO A 40 -4.49 14.51 -5.57
N SER A 41 -4.64 13.32 -6.15
CA SER A 41 -4.22 12.06 -5.52
C SER A 41 -2.73 12.07 -5.11
N LYS A 42 -2.44 11.54 -3.91
CA LYS A 42 -1.11 11.54 -3.31
C LYS A 42 -0.47 10.15 -3.40
N ILE A 43 0.77 10.10 -3.91
CA ILE A 43 1.51 8.87 -4.13
C ILE A 43 2.80 8.82 -3.31
N GLY A 44 3.03 7.69 -2.65
CA GLY A 44 4.26 7.35 -1.95
C GLY A 44 4.93 6.09 -2.50
N PHE A 45 6.26 6.04 -2.48
CA PHE A 45 7.04 4.84 -2.83
C PHE A 45 7.85 4.37 -1.61
N VAL A 46 7.61 3.15 -1.18
CA VAL A 46 8.18 2.55 0.02
C VAL A 46 9.08 1.38 -0.37
N ALA A 47 10.31 1.35 0.14
CA ALA A 47 11.19 0.19 0.05
C ALA A 47 11.66 -0.17 1.46
N SER A 48 11.15 -1.29 1.98
CA SER A 48 11.40 -1.70 3.37
C SER A 48 12.85 -2.13 3.58
N GLY A 49 13.48 -1.65 4.65
CA GLY A 49 14.81 -2.13 5.07
C GLY A 49 14.83 -3.60 5.48
N LYS A 50 13.67 -4.19 5.81
CA LYS A 50 13.55 -5.63 6.08
C LYS A 50 13.71 -6.49 4.82
N ILE A 51 13.36 -5.92 3.67
CA ILE A 51 13.35 -6.60 2.36
C ILE A 51 14.65 -6.29 1.60
N PHE A 52 15.06 -5.02 1.62
CA PHE A 52 16.26 -4.57 0.93
C PHE A 52 17.36 -4.26 1.95
N LYS A 53 18.41 -5.08 1.95
CA LYS A 53 19.55 -4.95 2.88
C LYS A 53 20.39 -3.68 2.62
N SER A 54 20.55 -3.27 1.36
CA SER A 54 21.33 -2.09 0.98
C SER A 54 20.47 -0.84 0.75
N ALA A 55 20.97 0.33 1.19
CA ALA A 55 20.37 1.62 0.87
C ALA A 55 20.36 1.91 -0.64
N VAL A 56 21.37 1.46 -1.37
CA VAL A 56 21.48 1.61 -2.83
C VAL A 56 20.34 0.84 -3.51
N SER A 57 20.11 -0.41 -3.12
CA SER A 57 19.03 -1.24 -3.66
C SER A 57 17.65 -0.62 -3.36
N ARG A 58 17.43 -0.07 -2.15
CA ARG A 58 16.19 0.66 -1.81
C ARG A 58 15.98 1.89 -2.69
N ASN A 59 17.03 2.67 -2.90
CA ASN A 59 16.98 3.89 -3.71
C ASN A 59 16.72 3.56 -5.18
N ARG A 60 17.40 2.52 -5.70
CA ARG A 60 17.21 2.02 -7.06
C ARG A 60 15.78 1.53 -7.27
N ALA A 61 15.23 0.73 -6.36
CA ALA A 61 13.84 0.26 -6.44
C ALA A 61 12.83 1.43 -6.45
N ARG A 62 12.98 2.40 -5.53
CA ARG A 62 12.13 3.60 -5.49
C ARG A 62 12.26 4.44 -6.76
N ARG A 63 13.47 4.58 -7.31
CA ARG A 63 13.72 5.31 -8.56
C ARG A 63 13.04 4.63 -9.74
N ARG A 64 13.22 3.31 -9.90
CA ARG A 64 12.60 2.53 -10.99
C ARG A 64 11.07 2.63 -10.97
N LEU A 65 10.43 2.40 -9.82
CA LEU A 65 8.98 2.52 -9.70
C LEU A 65 8.49 3.94 -9.99
N ARG A 66 9.21 4.95 -9.50
CA ARG A 66 8.82 6.35 -9.72
C ARG A 66 8.89 6.76 -11.17
N GLU A 67 9.95 6.36 -11.88
CA GLU A 67 10.08 6.66 -13.32
C GLU A 67 9.02 5.91 -14.14
N ALA A 68 8.75 4.63 -13.82
CA ALA A 68 7.70 3.86 -14.50
C ALA A 68 6.28 4.41 -14.24
N PHE A 69 6.05 5.00 -13.06
CA PHE A 69 4.77 5.58 -12.69
C PHE A 69 4.56 7.01 -13.22
N ARG A 70 5.63 7.76 -13.48
CA ARG A 70 5.56 9.16 -13.92
C ARG A 70 4.60 9.42 -15.10
N PRO A 71 4.62 8.64 -16.20
CA PRO A 71 3.70 8.87 -17.33
C PRO A 71 2.25 8.46 -17.01
N LEU A 72 2.01 7.72 -15.92
CA LEU A 72 0.69 7.27 -15.51
C LEU A 72 -0.01 8.26 -14.57
N LEU A 73 0.67 9.36 -14.21
CA LEU A 73 0.16 10.30 -13.22
C LEU A 73 -1.18 10.91 -13.62
N GLU A 74 -1.35 11.20 -14.91
CA GLU A 74 -2.57 11.80 -15.48
C GLU A 74 -3.73 10.80 -15.56
N THR A 75 -3.42 9.50 -15.59
CA THR A 75 -4.44 8.44 -15.61
C THR A 75 -4.93 8.05 -14.22
N VAL A 76 -4.31 8.59 -13.16
CA VAL A 76 -4.65 8.27 -11.79
C VAL A 76 -5.89 9.06 -11.39
N PRO A 77 -6.98 8.39 -10.98
CA PRO A 77 -8.16 9.08 -10.47
C PRO A 77 -7.81 9.96 -9.27
N ASP A 78 -8.48 11.10 -9.11
CA ASP A 78 -8.33 11.97 -7.94
C ASP A 78 -9.08 11.44 -6.71
N GLY A 79 -8.68 11.91 -5.52
CA GLY A 79 -9.31 11.54 -4.26
C GLY A 79 -8.69 10.34 -3.55
N TYR A 80 -7.52 9.86 -4.00
CA TYR A 80 -6.87 8.67 -3.46
C TYR A 80 -5.50 8.99 -2.85
N ASP A 81 -5.24 8.37 -1.70
CA ASP A 81 -3.89 8.22 -1.19
C ASP A 81 -3.38 6.82 -1.55
N MET A 82 -2.17 6.74 -2.09
CA MET A 82 -1.60 5.50 -2.60
C MET A 82 -0.16 5.32 -2.15
N THR A 83 0.19 4.09 -1.79
CA THR A 83 1.59 3.70 -1.55
C THR A 83 1.95 2.47 -2.36
N PHE A 84 3.06 2.55 -3.07
CA PHE A 84 3.68 1.41 -3.75
C PHE A 84 4.81 0.87 -2.87
N VAL A 85 4.62 -0.32 -2.33
CA VAL A 85 5.66 -1.04 -1.59
C VAL A 85 6.44 -1.89 -2.59
N ALA A 86 7.71 -1.55 -2.80
CA ALA A 86 8.59 -2.26 -3.70
C ALA A 86 8.90 -3.67 -3.19
N LYS A 87 8.94 -4.64 -4.12
CA LYS A 87 9.47 -5.98 -3.89
C LYS A 87 10.85 -6.13 -4.55
N PRO A 88 11.72 -7.08 -4.11
CA PRO A 88 13.07 -7.25 -4.67
C PRO A 88 13.12 -7.46 -6.18
N GLU A 89 12.09 -8.11 -6.74
CA GLU A 89 11.96 -8.48 -8.15
C GLU A 89 12.02 -7.24 -9.06
N VAL A 90 11.61 -6.06 -8.59
CA VAL A 90 11.66 -4.80 -9.35
C VAL A 90 13.07 -4.39 -9.77
N LEU A 91 14.11 -4.92 -9.10
CA LEU A 91 15.50 -4.60 -9.44
C LEU A 91 15.97 -5.36 -10.68
N LYS A 92 15.40 -6.53 -10.94
CA LYS A 92 15.76 -7.44 -12.04
C LYS A 92 14.77 -7.37 -13.21
N ALA A 93 13.52 -6.99 -12.95
CA ALA A 93 12.47 -6.90 -13.96
C ALA A 93 12.76 -5.85 -15.05
N ASP A 94 12.14 -6.03 -16.21
CA ASP A 94 12.21 -5.06 -17.28
C ASP A 94 11.32 -3.85 -17.03
N PHE A 95 11.72 -2.70 -17.57
CA PHE A 95 10.99 -1.45 -17.34
C PHE A 95 9.56 -1.50 -17.91
N ILE A 96 9.39 -2.22 -19.03
CA ILE A 96 8.09 -2.43 -19.68
C ILE A 96 7.16 -3.24 -18.77
N GLU A 97 7.66 -4.32 -18.17
CA GLU A 97 6.88 -5.17 -17.26
C GLU A 97 6.48 -4.43 -15.98
N ILE A 98 7.40 -3.61 -15.44
CA ILE A 98 7.11 -2.76 -14.29
C ILE A 98 5.98 -1.78 -14.64
N ARG A 99 6.04 -1.12 -15.80
CA ARG A 99 5.01 -0.18 -16.25
C ARG A 99 3.67 -0.89 -16.46
N ALA A 100 3.64 -2.03 -17.15
CA ALA A 100 2.43 -2.82 -17.36
C ALA A 100 1.79 -3.25 -16.03
N THR A 101 2.61 -3.65 -15.05
CA THR A 101 2.14 -3.97 -13.70
C THR A 101 1.50 -2.75 -13.02
N LEU A 102 2.10 -1.56 -13.14
CA LEU A 102 1.55 -0.35 -12.54
C LEU A 102 0.23 0.06 -13.18
N VAL A 103 0.12 -0.02 -14.51
CA VAL A 103 -1.13 0.23 -15.24
C VAL A 103 -2.24 -0.68 -14.72
N HIS A 104 -1.99 -1.99 -14.70
CA HIS A 104 -2.96 -2.98 -14.22
C HIS A 104 -3.42 -2.73 -12.78
N LEU A 105 -2.52 -2.27 -11.90
CA LEU A 105 -2.86 -1.95 -10.52
C LEU A 105 -3.72 -0.69 -10.41
N ILE A 106 -3.51 0.31 -11.28
CA ILE A 106 -4.31 1.54 -11.31
C ILE A 106 -5.69 1.27 -11.88
N GLU A 107 -5.80 0.50 -12.97
CA GLU A 107 -7.09 0.14 -13.58
C GLU A 107 -7.98 -0.66 -12.62
N LYS A 108 -7.37 -1.52 -11.79
CA LYS A 108 -8.08 -2.28 -10.76
C LYS A 108 -8.52 -1.45 -9.57
N LEU A 109 -7.92 -0.28 -9.35
CA LEU A 109 -8.16 0.57 -8.17
C LEU A 109 -9.66 0.84 -7.90
N PRO A 110 -10.46 1.38 -8.84
CA PRO A 110 -11.87 1.68 -8.59
C PRO A 110 -12.70 0.44 -8.28
N VAL A 111 -12.49 -0.64 -9.04
CA VAL A 111 -13.19 -1.92 -8.86
C VAL A 111 -12.86 -2.52 -7.49
N GLU A 112 -11.59 -2.51 -7.12
CA GLU A 112 -11.14 -3.07 -5.85
C GLU A 112 -11.62 -2.21 -4.67
N LEU A 113 -11.63 -0.89 -4.76
CA LEU A 113 -12.13 -0.04 -3.67
C LEU A 113 -13.66 -0.05 -3.53
N ALA A 114 -14.41 -0.37 -4.59
CA ALA A 114 -15.86 -0.57 -4.52
C ALA A 114 -16.25 -1.89 -3.82
N ARG A 115 -15.36 -2.89 -3.79
CA ARG A 115 -15.63 -4.19 -3.19
C ARG A 115 -15.61 -4.12 -1.65
N PRO A 116 -16.61 -4.68 -0.96
CA PRO A 116 -16.62 -4.74 0.50
C PRO A 116 -15.43 -5.55 1.03
N TRP A 117 -14.92 -5.16 2.20
CA TRP A 117 -13.84 -5.87 2.86
C TRP A 117 -14.30 -7.27 3.28
N LYS A 118 -13.87 -8.31 2.56
CA LYS A 118 -14.14 -9.71 2.96
C LYS A 118 -13.47 -10.07 4.29
N ARG A 119 -12.31 -9.47 4.60
CA ARG A 119 -11.58 -9.60 5.88
C ARG A 119 -10.79 -8.33 6.15
N LEU A 120 -11.05 -7.64 7.26
CA LEU A 120 -10.21 -6.53 7.73
C LEU A 120 -8.75 -7.02 7.86
N PRO A 121 -7.76 -6.22 7.42
CA PRO A 121 -6.37 -6.63 7.47
C PRO A 121 -5.96 -6.66 8.95
N LYS A 122 -5.25 -7.72 9.36
CA LYS A 122 -4.65 -7.71 10.69
C LYS A 122 -3.66 -6.54 10.75
N PRO A 123 -3.65 -5.73 11.82
CA PRO A 123 -2.62 -4.71 11.99
C PRO A 123 -1.24 -5.39 11.90
N PRO A 124 -0.24 -4.72 11.30
CA PRO A 124 1.09 -5.30 11.19
C PRO A 124 1.60 -5.73 12.58
N ARG A 125 2.16 -6.95 12.67
CA ARG A 125 2.74 -7.44 13.93
C ARG A 125 4.03 -6.67 14.22
N SER A 126 4.08 -5.98 15.37
CA SER A 126 5.31 -5.40 15.92
C SER A 126 6.19 -6.51 16.51
N ARG A 127 7.51 -6.46 16.29
CA ARG A 127 8.48 -7.39 16.90
C ARG A 127 9.12 -6.83 18.18
N LYS A 128 8.80 -5.59 18.58
CA LYS A 128 9.44 -4.86 19.70
C LYS A 128 8.46 -3.99 20.50
N GLY A 129 7.16 -4.26 20.47
CA GLY A 129 6.16 -3.38 21.11
C GLY A 129 5.96 -2.02 20.42
N GLU A 130 6.86 -1.61 19.53
CA GLU A 130 6.74 -0.37 18.77
C GLU A 130 6.46 -0.62 17.29
N ILE A 131 5.20 -0.49 16.93
CA ILE A 131 4.83 0.17 15.67
C ILE A 131 4.13 1.44 16.13
N GLY A 132 4.85 2.56 16.21
CA GLY A 132 4.43 3.77 16.91
C GLY A 132 3.08 4.38 16.48
N TYR A 133 2.53 4.05 15.31
CA TYR A 133 1.41 4.80 14.75
C TYR A 133 0.00 4.39 15.22
N ALA A 134 -0.18 3.23 15.86
CA ALA A 134 -1.52 2.78 16.28
C ALA A 134 -2.10 3.63 17.42
N LYS A 135 -1.26 4.15 18.33
CA LYS A 135 -1.69 5.05 19.41
C LYS A 135 -2.03 6.47 18.93
N GLN A 136 -1.40 6.94 17.84
CA GLN A 136 -1.51 8.35 17.38
C GLN A 136 -2.69 8.65 16.44
N LEU A 137 -3.34 7.63 15.85
CA LEU A 137 -4.32 7.83 14.78
C LEU A 137 -5.80 7.65 15.20
N GLY A 138 -6.09 7.42 16.49
CA GLY A 138 -7.47 7.30 16.98
C GLY A 138 -8.31 6.25 16.26
N VAL A 139 -7.67 5.22 15.67
CA VAL A 139 -8.37 4.19 14.90
C VAL A 139 -8.96 3.20 15.90
N PRO A 140 -10.30 3.04 15.99
CA PRO A 140 -10.89 2.10 16.93
C PRO A 140 -10.39 0.69 16.64
N ARG A 141 -10.10 -0.05 17.72
CA ARG A 141 -9.77 -1.48 17.66
C ARG A 141 -10.90 -2.16 16.88
N PRO A 142 -10.61 -2.92 15.80
CA PRO A 142 -11.66 -3.71 15.17
C PRO A 142 -12.23 -4.68 16.20
N PRO A 143 -13.56 -4.89 16.23
CA PRO A 143 -14.17 -5.78 17.21
C PRO A 143 -13.53 -7.17 17.14
N PRO A 144 -13.33 -7.85 18.27
CA PRO A 144 -12.87 -9.23 18.26
C PRO A 144 -13.80 -10.07 17.39
N LYS A 145 -13.26 -11.09 16.72
CA LYS A 145 -14.10 -12.06 16.02
C LYS A 145 -15.19 -12.54 16.99
N PRO A 146 -16.47 -12.63 16.58
CA PRO A 146 -17.44 -13.37 17.38
C PRO A 146 -16.85 -14.76 17.61
N ALA A 147 -16.82 -15.18 18.88
CA ALA A 147 -16.34 -16.48 19.26
C ALA A 147 -17.12 -17.51 18.44
N GLN A 148 -16.43 -18.24 17.57
CA GLN A 148 -17.03 -19.42 16.95
C GLN A 148 -17.30 -20.39 18.10
N SER A 149 -18.55 -20.47 18.53
CA SER A 149 -19.05 -21.54 19.37
C SER A 149 -18.67 -22.85 18.68
N LYS A 150 -17.74 -23.60 19.28
CA LYS A 150 -17.57 -25.01 18.94
C LYS A 150 -18.91 -25.66 19.22
N ALA A 151 -19.64 -26.04 18.17
CA ALA A 151 -20.77 -26.92 18.30
C ALA A 151 -20.23 -28.25 18.85
N GLU A 152 -20.72 -28.60 20.05
CA GLU A 152 -20.66 -29.96 20.57
C GLU A 152 -21.31 -30.88 19.52
N GLY A 153 -20.56 -31.90 19.09
CA GLY A 153 -21.13 -32.99 18.30
C GLY A 153 -22.03 -33.83 19.21
N PRO A 154 -23.22 -34.25 18.74
CA PRO A 154 -24.13 -35.08 19.55
C PRO A 154 -23.59 -36.52 19.73
N PRO A 155 -24.10 -37.25 20.74
CA PRO A 155 -23.46 -38.39 21.38
C PRO A 155 -23.33 -39.65 20.53
#